data_AF-A0A973FMR2-F1
#
_entry.id   AF-A0A973FMR2-F1
#
_cell.length_a   1.000
_cell.length_b   1.000
_cell.length_c   1.000
_cell.angle_alpha   90.00
_cell.angle_beta   90.00
_cell.angle_gamma   90.00
#
_symmetry.space_group_name_H-M   'P 1'
#
loop_
_entity.id
_entity.type
_entity.pdbx_description
1 polymer ?
#
loop_
_entity_poly.entity_id
_entity_poly.type
_entity_poly.pdbx_seq_one_letter_code
_entity_poly.pdbx_strand_id
1 'polypeptide(L)'
;MRLVTFTPPDGPPRAGVLLGDSVVDLAAAAGLVIEDTEHLRWDMLSLLCGDQPEVNLSTAAEIVAAVAQFVGSDARDGALQIGGTAMLLPLDQVRLLAPLPR
;
A
#
# COMPACT_ATOMS: atom_id res chain seq x y z
N MET A 1 0.67 -8.33 -10.04
CA MET A 1 0.94 -7.27 -9.05
C MET A 1 2.19 -6.52 -9.45
N ARG A 2 2.14 -5.19 -9.58
CA ARG A 2 3.33 -4.37 -9.92
C ARG A 2 3.73 -3.56 -8.69
N LEU A 3 4.79 -3.99 -8.02
CA LEU A 3 5.35 -3.34 -6.84
C LEU A 3 6.02 -2.02 -7.23
N VAL A 4 5.88 -1.01 -6.36
CA VAL A 4 6.55 0.28 -6.49
C VAL A 4 7.06 0.73 -5.13
N THR A 5 8.16 1.47 -5.14
CA THR A 5 8.54 2.31 -4.01
C THR A 5 8.06 3.72 -4.32
N PHE A 6 7.35 4.32 -3.37
CA PHE A 6 6.83 5.67 -3.54
C PHE A 6 6.98 6.47 -2.25
N THR A 7 6.99 7.79 -2.38
CA THR A 7 6.81 8.72 -1.26
C THR A 7 5.37 9.22 -1.30
N PRO A 8 4.56 8.96 -0.24
CA PRO A 8 3.22 9.53 -0.08
C PRO A 8 3.28 11.05 0.11
N PRO A 9 2.13 11.76 0.08
CA PRO A 9 2.06 13.14 0.56
C PRO A 9 2.54 13.27 2.01
N ASP A 10 2.14 12.31 2.86
CA ASP A 10 2.43 12.31 4.29
C ASP A 10 3.23 11.06 4.69
N GLY A 11 4.51 11.28 5.04
CA GLY A 11 5.38 10.27 5.64
C GLY A 11 6.54 9.79 4.75
N PRO A 12 7.29 8.79 5.23
CA PRO A 12 8.50 8.32 4.57
C PRO A 12 8.18 7.45 3.33
N PRO A 13 9.18 7.22 2.47
CA PRO A 13 9.06 6.26 1.38
C PRO A 13 8.69 4.87 1.86
N ARG A 14 7.78 4.20 1.15
CA ARG A 14 7.30 2.86 1.47
C ARG A 14 6.90 2.08 0.22
N ALA A 15 6.67 0.79 0.41
CA ALA A 15 6.22 -0.12 -0.62
C ALA A 15 4.74 0.09 -0.92
N GLY A 16 4.41 0.04 -2.21
CA GLY A 16 3.04 0.13 -2.71
C GLY A 16 2.84 -0.78 -3.91
N VAL A 17 1.60 -0.86 -4.38
CA VAL A 17 1.21 -1.62 -5.56
C VAL A 17 0.47 -0.72 -6.54
N LEU A 18 0.85 -0.75 -7.82
CA LEU A 18 0.08 -0.06 -8.85
C LEU A 18 -1.24 -0.76 -9.12
N LEU A 19 -2.32 0.01 -9.05
CA LEU A 19 -3.70 -0.39 -9.37
C LEU A 19 -4.33 0.70 -10.24
N GLY A 20 -4.37 0.48 -11.56
CA GLY A 20 -4.76 1.51 -12.52
C GLY A 20 -3.80 2.70 -12.48
N ASP A 21 -4.36 3.91 -12.35
CA ASP A 21 -3.62 5.18 -12.28
C ASP A 21 -3.35 5.62 -10.82
N SER A 22 -3.37 4.67 -9.89
CA SER A 22 -3.15 4.90 -8.46
C SER A 22 -2.17 3.90 -7.86
N VAL A 23 -1.64 4.24 -6.70
CA VAL A 23 -0.85 3.38 -5.83
C VAL A 23 -1.71 2.95 -4.65
N VAL A 24 -1.81 1.65 -4.43
CA VAL A 24 -2.24 1.08 -3.14
C VAL A 24 -1.09 1.24 -2.16
N ASP A 25 -1.31 2.03 -1.11
CA ASP A 25 -0.40 2.19 0.01
C ASP A 25 -0.53 0.98 0.94
N LEU A 26 0.45 0.07 0.89
CA LEU A 26 0.38 -1.19 1.65
C LEU A 26 0.42 -0.95 3.16
N ALA A 27 1.11 0.08 3.63
CA ALA A 27 1.16 0.40 5.06
C ALA A 27 -0.18 0.93 5.55
N ALA A 28 -0.77 1.87 4.80
CA ALA A 28 -2.08 2.44 5.14
C ALA A 28 -3.20 1.39 5.05
N ALA A 29 -3.10 0.45 4.11
CA ALA A 29 -4.09 -0.60 3.89
C ALA A 29 -3.86 -1.88 4.70
N ALA A 30 -2.75 -1.96 5.45
CA ALA A 30 -2.38 -3.16 6.22
C ALA A 30 -3.49 -3.58 7.20
N GLY A 31 -4.15 -2.61 7.83
CA GLY A 31 -5.24 -2.83 8.79
C GLY A 31 -6.49 -3.51 8.23
N LEU A 32 -6.60 -3.66 6.90
CA LEU A 32 -7.67 -4.43 6.27
C LEU A 32 -7.49 -5.94 6.45
N VAL A 33 -6.25 -6.39 6.68
CA VAL A 33 -5.88 -7.81 6.72
C VAL A 33 -5.16 -8.17 8.01
N ILE A 34 -4.46 -7.22 8.63
CA ILE A 34 -3.60 -7.43 9.79
C ILE A 34 -4.16 -6.64 10.98
N GLU A 35 -4.30 -7.29 12.13
CA GLU A 35 -4.87 -6.69 13.35
C GLU A 35 -3.91 -5.70 14.04
N ASP A 36 -2.61 -6.02 14.11
CA ASP A 36 -1.59 -5.18 14.73
C ASP A 36 -0.57 -4.70 13.68
N THR A 37 -0.56 -3.38 13.44
CA THR A 37 0.22 -2.77 12.35
C THR A 37 1.26 -1.76 12.84
N GLU A 38 1.29 -1.42 14.13
CA GLU A 38 2.06 -0.27 14.65
C GLU A 38 3.58 -0.43 14.48
N HIS A 39 4.06 -1.68 14.44
CA HIS A 39 5.48 -2.01 14.36
C HIS A 39 5.93 -2.52 12.99
N LEU A 40 5.01 -2.61 12.02
CA LEU A 40 5.30 -3.20 10.73
C LEU A 40 6.08 -2.26 9.81
N ARG A 41 7.23 -2.73 9.33
CA ARG A 41 8.01 -1.98 8.33
C ARG A 41 7.57 -2.34 6.92
N TRP A 42 6.84 -1.45 6.28
CA TRP A 42 6.37 -1.57 4.90
C TRP A 42 7.32 -0.94 3.87
N ASP A 43 8.64 -1.09 4.04
CA ASP A 43 9.59 -0.75 2.98
C ASP A 43 9.77 -1.93 2.00
N MET A 44 10.31 -1.65 0.81
CA MET A 44 10.42 -2.69 -0.23
C MET A 44 11.34 -3.84 0.16
N LEU A 45 12.41 -3.58 0.94
CA LEU A 45 13.33 -4.63 1.34
C LEU A 45 12.67 -5.55 2.36
N SER A 46 12.03 -5.01 3.39
CA SER A 46 11.26 -5.82 4.35
C SER A 46 10.20 -6.67 3.65
N LEU A 47 9.46 -6.09 2.69
CA LEU A 47 8.45 -6.82 1.91
C LEU A 47 9.03 -7.99 1.09
N LEU A 48 10.20 -7.80 0.47
CA LEU A 48 10.83 -8.82 -0.38
C LEU A 48 11.58 -9.88 0.43
N CYS A 49 12.20 -9.48 1.54
CA CYS A 49 12.91 -10.39 2.44
C CYS A 49 11.94 -11.23 3.28
N GLY A 50 10.76 -10.71 3.61
CA GLY A 50 9.80 -11.39 4.48
C GLY A 50 10.35 -11.60 5.89
N ASP A 51 11.08 -10.61 6.42
CA ASP A 51 11.70 -10.67 7.74
C ASP A 51 10.68 -10.55 8.88
N GLN A 52 9.53 -9.93 8.59
CA GLN A 52 8.34 -9.89 9.43
C GLN A 52 7.29 -10.83 8.80
N PRO A 53 6.73 -11.80 9.54
CA PRO A 53 5.75 -12.75 9.02
C PRO A 53 4.56 -12.09 8.32
N GLU A 54 4.15 -10.91 8.75
CA GLU A 54 3.01 -10.14 8.23
C GLU A 54 3.38 -9.29 7.01
N VAL A 55 4.65 -8.95 6.83
CA VAL A 55 5.12 -8.09 5.73
C VAL A 55 5.79 -8.95 4.66
N ASN A 56 4.97 -9.54 3.80
CA ASN A 56 5.44 -10.39 2.71
C ASN A 56 4.56 -10.25 1.46
N LEU A 57 4.99 -10.86 0.35
CA LEU A 57 4.29 -10.76 -0.93
C LEU A 57 2.89 -11.41 -0.96
N SER A 58 2.64 -12.43 -0.15
CA SER A 58 1.32 -13.04 0.00
C SER A 58 0.37 -12.06 0.66
N THR A 59 0.77 -11.49 1.79
CA THR A 59 -0.05 -10.52 2.53
C THR A 59 -0.27 -9.24 1.73
N ALA A 60 0.73 -8.78 0.97
CA ALA A 60 0.53 -7.66 0.04
C ALA A 60 -0.53 -7.97 -1.04
N ALA A 61 -0.58 -9.21 -1.55
CA ALA A 61 -1.61 -9.62 -2.50
C ALA A 61 -3.01 -9.66 -1.85
N GLU A 62 -3.11 -10.11 -0.59
CA GLU A 62 -4.35 -10.10 0.19
C GLU A 62 -4.85 -8.67 0.43
N ILE A 63 -3.96 -7.75 0.82
CA ILE A 63 -4.27 -6.33 1.01
C ILE A 63 -4.79 -5.72 -0.30
N VAL A 64 -4.11 -5.96 -1.43
CA VAL A 64 -4.55 -5.45 -2.73
C VAL A 64 -5.91 -6.02 -3.12
N ALA A 65 -6.17 -7.30 -2.85
CA ALA A 65 -7.47 -7.91 -3.10
C ALA A 65 -8.58 -7.26 -2.23
N ALA A 66 -8.31 -7.00 -0.95
CA ALA A 66 -9.23 -6.29 -0.06
C ALA A 66 -9.52 -4.88 -0.59
N VAL A 67 -8.50 -4.09 -0.93
CA VAL A 67 -8.67 -2.75 -1.50
C VAL A 67 -9.45 -2.79 -2.81
N ALA A 68 -9.17 -3.74 -3.70
CA ALA A 68 -9.91 -3.87 -4.96
C ALA A 68 -11.39 -4.21 -4.75
N GLN A 69 -11.72 -5.01 -3.73
CA GLN A 69 -13.12 -5.28 -3.36
C GLN A 69 -13.83 -4.01 -2.87
N PHE A 70 -13.17 -3.20 -2.03
CA PHE A 70 -13.70 -1.91 -1.57
C PHE A 70 -13.90 -0.91 -2.71
N VAL A 71 -12.92 -0.80 -3.63
CA VAL A 71 -13.06 0.07 -4.82
C VAL A 71 -14.22 -0.41 -5.69
N GLY A 72 -14.40 -1.73 -5.86
CA GLY A 72 -15.51 -2.29 -6.63
C GLY A 72 -16.89 -2.08 -5.98
N SER A 73 -16.96 -1.97 -4.66
CA SER A 73 -18.21 -1.73 -3.92
C SER A 73 -18.57 -0.24 -3.79
N ASP A 74 -17.59 0.66 -3.69
CA ASP A 74 -17.78 2.10 -3.43
C ASP A 74 -17.31 3.01 -4.58
N ALA A 75 -17.26 2.50 -5.82
CA ALA A 75 -16.72 3.17 -7.02
C ALA A 75 -17.41 4.48 -7.47
N ARG A 76 -18.22 5.15 -6.63
CA ARG A 76 -18.95 6.37 -7.04
C ARG A 76 -18.35 7.68 -6.57
N ASP A 77 -17.61 7.77 -5.47
CA ASP A 77 -17.10 9.07 -5.02
C ASP A 77 -15.76 8.96 -4.26
N GLY A 78 -14.68 9.31 -4.95
CA GLY A 78 -13.46 9.94 -4.42
C GLY A 78 -12.74 9.33 -3.20
N ALA A 79 -11.48 8.90 -3.42
CA ALA A 79 -10.46 8.60 -2.41
C ALA A 79 -10.91 7.69 -1.24
N LEU A 80 -10.66 6.38 -1.38
CA LEU A 80 -10.97 5.40 -0.35
C LEU A 80 -10.13 5.66 0.91
N GLN A 81 -10.77 6.27 1.93
CA GLN A 81 -10.19 6.58 3.23
C GLN A 81 -10.92 5.74 4.30
N ILE A 82 -10.15 5.04 5.15
CA ILE A 82 -10.66 4.42 6.38
C ILE A 82 -9.86 5.03 7.52
N GLY A 83 -10.55 5.52 8.55
CA GLY A 83 -9.90 6.21 9.68
C GLY A 83 -9.21 7.54 9.33
N GLY A 84 -9.46 8.11 8.15
CA GLY A 84 -8.83 9.35 7.67
C GLY A 84 -7.53 9.17 6.89
N THR A 85 -7.04 7.93 6.72
CA THR A 85 -5.84 7.63 5.93
C THR A 85 -6.23 7.11 4.54
N ALA A 86 -5.72 7.74 3.49
CA ALA A 86 -5.95 7.32 2.11
C ALA A 86 -5.13 6.06 1.79
N MET A 87 -5.82 4.96 1.46
CA MET A 87 -5.19 3.69 1.07
C MET A 87 -4.90 3.60 -0.43
N LEU A 88 -5.59 4.41 -1.23
CA LEU A 88 -5.43 4.50 -2.67
C LEU A 88 -5.07 5.94 -3.05
N LEU A 89 -3.85 6.13 -3.54
CA LEU A 89 -3.29 7.44 -3.84
C LEU A 89 -3.10 7.60 -5.35
N PRO A 90 -3.73 8.61 -5.99
CA PRO A 90 -3.49 8.94 -7.39
C PRO A 90 -2.01 9.17 -7.70
N LEU A 91 -1.56 8.77 -8.90
CA LEU A 91 -0.15 8.88 -9.30
C LEU A 91 0.40 10.31 -9.32
N ASP A 92 -0.46 11.31 -9.49
CA ASP A 92 -0.10 12.73 -9.45
C ASP A 92 0.08 13.27 -8.01
N GLN A 93 -0.32 12.51 -6.99
CA GLN A 93 -0.17 12.87 -5.57
C GLN A 93 1.03 12.20 -4.90
N VAL A 94 1.72 11.29 -5.59
CA VAL A 94 2.86 10.55 -5.04
C VAL A 94 4.12 10.76 -5.86
N ARG A 95 5.28 10.59 -5.22
CA ARG A 95 6.57 10.54 -5.93
C ARG A 95 7.04 9.10 -6.06
N LEU A 96 7.06 8.56 -7.28
CA LEU A 96 7.65 7.25 -7.54
C LEU A 96 9.18 7.31 -7.43
N LEU A 97 9.76 6.30 -6.79
CA LEU A 97 11.20 6.14 -6.61
C LEU A 97 11.71 4.90 -7.36
N ALA A 98 13.03 4.73 -7.40
CA ALA A 98 13.63 3.48 -7.84
C ALA A 98 13.08 2.32 -6.95
N PRO A 99 12.70 1.17 -7.53
CA PRO A 99 12.04 0.10 -6.78
C PRO A 99 12.87 -0.49 -5.64
N LEU A 100 14.20 -0.41 -5.72
CA LEU A 100 15.09 -0.82 -4.65
C LEU A 100 15.93 0.39 -4.25
N PRO A 101 15.92 0.80 -2.97
CA PRO A 101 16.86 1.81 -2.49
C PRO A 101 18.29 1.28 -2.63
N ARG A 102 19.23 2.18 -2.97
CA ARG A 102 20.66 1.87 -3.03
C ARG A 102 21.28 1.86 -1.64
#